data_AF-A0A0R2D086-F1
#
_entry.id   AF-A0A0R2D086-F1
#
_cell.length_a   1.000
_cell.length_b   1.000
_cell.length_c   1.000
_cell.angle_alpha   90.00
_cell.angle_beta   90.00
_cell.angle_gamma   90.00
#
_symmetry.space_group_name_H-M   'P 1'
#
loop_
_entity.id
_entity.type
_entity.pdbx_description
1 polymer ?
#
loop_
_entity_poly.entity_id
_entity_poly.type
_entity_poly.pdbx_seq_one_letter_code
_entity_poly.pdbx_strand_id
1 'polypeptide(L)' 'MSKFAKGIVVGVVGTVAAVAGALLSFQKTVVEPIEVQEQKFDDNRKKAMRKSRSAHHG' A
#
# COMPACT_ATOMS: atom_id res chain seq x y z
N MET A 1 -22.48 13.64 -31.22
CA MET A 1 -22.10 14.25 -29.92
C MET A 1 -21.40 15.57 -30.16
N SER A 2 -21.90 16.66 -29.57
CA SER A 2 -21.25 17.99 -29.65
C SER A 2 -19.85 17.95 -29.03
N LYS A 3 -18.95 18.83 -29.48
CA LYS A 3 -17.59 18.97 -28.94
C LYS A 3 -17.61 19.25 -27.42
N PHE A 4 -18.62 19.98 -26.96
CA PHE A 4 -18.88 20.27 -25.56
C PHE A 4 -19.16 19.02 -24.73
N ALA A 5 -20.07 18.15 -25.17
CA ALA A 5 -20.38 16.90 -24.47
C ALA A 5 -19.15 15.98 -24.36
N LYS A 6 -18.29 15.94 -25.39
CA LYS A 6 -17.01 15.21 -25.32
C LYS A 6 -16.05 15.81 -24.29
N GLY A 7 -15.97 17.14 -24.19
CA GLY A 7 -15.14 17.82 -23.20
C GLY A 7 -15.54 17.48 -21.76
N ILE A 8 -16.84 17.45 -21.46
CA ILE A 8 -17.35 17.05 -20.14
C ILE A 8 -16.98 15.62 -19.81
N VAL A 9 -17.18 14.67 -20.74
CA VAL A 9 -16.85 13.27 -20.51
C VAL A 9 -15.36 13.09 -20.22
N VAL A 10 -14.49 13.73 -21.00
CA VAL A 10 -13.03 13.69 -20.77
C VAL A 10 -12.66 14.32 -19.42
N GLY A 11 -13.29 15.43 -19.04
CA GLY A 11 -13.07 16.07 -17.75
C GLY A 11 -13.43 15.15 -16.58
N VAL A 12 -14.62 14.55 -16.60
CA VAL A 12 -15.07 13.62 -15.55
C VAL A 12 -14.16 12.41 -15.45
N VAL A 13 -13.82 11.78 -16.57
CA VAL A 13 -12.88 10.64 -16.60
C VAL A 13 -11.52 11.05 -16.04
N GLY A 14 -11.01 12.23 -16.40
CA GLY A 14 -9.75 12.76 -15.90
C GLY A 14 -9.76 12.97 -14.38
N THR A 15 -10.83 13.54 -13.83
CA THR A 15 -10.96 13.74 -12.38
C THR A 15 -11.02 12.42 -11.63
N VAL A 16 -11.80 11.45 -12.12
CA VAL A 16 -11.88 10.12 -11.50
C VAL A 16 -10.52 9.41 -11.54
N ALA A 17 -9.83 9.47 -12.69
CA ALA A 17 -8.50 8.89 -12.83
C ALA A 17 -7.48 9.54 -11.88
N ALA A 18 -7.53 10.87 -11.71
CA ALA A 18 -6.66 11.58 -10.79
C ALA A 18 -6.90 11.18 -9.33
N VAL A 19 -8.16 11.08 -8.90
CA VAL A 19 -8.51 10.64 -7.54
C VAL A 19 -8.07 9.20 -7.29
N ALA A 20 -8.37 8.30 -8.23
CA ALA A 20 -7.94 6.91 -8.13
C ALA A 20 -6.41 6.78 -8.07
N GLY A 21 -5.70 7.53 -8.93
CA GLY A 21 -4.24 7.58 -8.92
C GLY A 21 -3.66 8.09 -7.60
N ALA A 22 -4.27 9.13 -7.02
CA ALA A 22 -3.85 9.68 -5.72
C ALA A 22 -4.05 8.70 -4.57
N LEU A 23 -5.16 7.96 -4.54
CA LEU A 23 -5.41 6.96 -3.49
C LEU A 23 -4.43 5.79 -3.59
N LEU A 24 -4.19 5.29 -4.81
CA LEU A 24 -3.26 4.18 -5.03
C LEU A 24 -1.81 4.58 -4.72
N SER A 25 -1.39 5.80 -5.09
CA SER A 25 -0.06 6.30 -4.75
C SER A 25 0.10 6.50 -3.24
N PHE A 26 -0.90 7.04 -2.56
CA PHE A 26 -0.87 7.21 -1.11
C PHE A 26 -0.74 5.87 -0.37
N GLN A 27 -1.51 4.85 -0.78
CA GLN A 27 -1.40 3.51 -0.22
C GLN A 27 0.02 2.95 -0.36
N LYS A 28 0.62 3.09 -1.55
CA LYS A 28 1.97 2.59 -1.85
C LYS A 28 3.07 3.35 -1.11
N THR A 29 2.97 4.67 -1.03
CA THR A 29 4.04 5.53 -0.49
C THR A 29 3.96 5.69 1.02
N VAL A 30 2.78 5.59 1.62
CA VAL A 30 2.58 5.89 3.05
C VAL A 30 2.14 4.65 3.82
N VAL A 31 1.14 3.91 3.35
CA VAL A 31 0.55 2.80 4.12
C VAL A 31 1.44 1.56 4.10
N GLU A 32 1.81 1.08 2.91
CA GLU A 32 2.67 -0.11 2.75
C GLU A 32 4.00 -0.04 3.53
N PRO A 33 4.76 1.06 3.55
CA PRO A 33 6.01 1.08 4.32
C PRO A 33 5.80 1.01 5.84
N ILE A 34 4.64 1.42 6.36
CA ILE A 34 4.29 1.26 7.78
C ILE A 34 4.01 -0.22 8.05
N GLU A 35 3.13 -0.85 7.27
CA GLU A 35 2.78 -2.26 7.42
C GLU A 35 3.99 -3.19 7.27
N VAL A 36 4.86 -2.93 6.28
CA VAL A 36 6.08 -3.70 6.08
C VAL A 36 7.03 -3.58 7.27
N GLN A 37 7.09 -2.43 7.92
CA GLN A 37 7.90 -2.27 9.13
C GLN A 37 7.32 -3.07 10.30
N GLU A 38 6.01 -3.00 10.53
CA GLU A 38 5.33 -3.80 11.56
C GLU A 38 5.53 -5.30 11.34
N GLN A 39 5.36 -5.77 10.09
CA GLN A 39 5.61 -7.16 9.73
C GLN A 39 7.06 -7.59 9.98
N LYS A 40 8.04 -6.71 9.69
CA LYS A 40 9.45 -7.00 9.99
C LYS A 40 9.71 -7.16 11.49
N PHE A 41 9.07 -6.35 12.33
CA PHE A 41 9.20 -6.50 13.79
C PHE A 41 8.61 -7.83 14.28
N ASP A 42 7.43 -8.19 13.81
CA ASP A 42 6.78 -9.45 14.17
C ASP A 42 7.57 -10.67 13.70
N ASP A 43 8.10 -10.63 12.48
CA ASP A 43 8.94 -11.71 11.95
C ASP A 43 10.25 -11.84 12.71
N ASN A 44 10.89 -10.72 13.06
CA ASN A 44 12.08 -10.73 13.90
C ASN A 44 11.78 -11.29 15.28
N ARG A 45 10.66 -10.91 15.89
CA ARG A 45 10.20 -11.48 17.17
C ARG A 45 9.99 -13.00 17.06
N LYS A 46 9.28 -13.47 16.04
CA LYS A 46 9.06 -14.90 15.79
C LYS A 46 10.40 -15.64 15.61
N LYS A 47 11.32 -15.09 14.83
CA LYS A 47 12.67 -15.67 14.61
C LYS A 47 13.48 -15.71 15.90
N ALA A 48 13.46 -14.64 16.70
CA ALA A 48 14.16 -14.58 17.98
C ALA A 48 13.61 -15.62 18.96
N MET A 49 12.30 -15.77 19.06
CA MET A 49 11.67 -16.80 19.90
C MET A 49 12.05 -18.22 19.46
N ARG A 50 12.08 -18.49 18.14
CA ARG A 50 12.54 -19.77 17.61
C ARG A 50 14.00 -20.05 17.97
N LYS A 51 14.88 -19.06 17.81
CA LYS A 51 16.32 -19.17 18.15
C LYS A 51 16.54 -19.38 19.66
N SER A 52 15.79 -18.67 20.50
CA SER A 52 15.84 -18.84 21.95
C SER A 52 15.43 -20.26 22.35
N ARG A 53 14.34 -20.80 21.77
CA ARG A 53 13.92 -22.18 22.04
C ARG A 53 14.96 -23.21 21.61
N SER A 54 15.56 -23.08 20.42
CA SER A 54 16.60 -24.02 19.98
C SER A 54 17.84 -24.00 20.87
N ALA A 55 18.19 -22.85 21.46
CA ALA A 55 19.35 -22.74 22.35
C ALA A 55 19.14 -23.39 23.72
N HIS A 56 17.89 -23.56 24.17
CA HIS A 56 17.56 -24.24 25.42
C HIS A 56 17.32 -25.76 25.26
N HIS A 57 17.27 -26.26 24.02
CA HIS A 57 17.04 -27.67 23.70
C HIS A 57 18.27 -28.35 23.06
N GLY A 58 19.42 -27.69 23.06
CA GLY A 58 20.71 -28.21 22.61
C GLY A 58 21.66 -28.50 23.77
#